data_AF-A0A3D3RLM5-F1
#
_entry.id   AF-A0A3D3RLM5-F1
#
_cell.length_a   1.000
_cell.length_b   1.000
_cell.length_c   1.000
_cell.angle_alpha   90.00
_cell.angle_beta   90.00
_cell.angle_gamma   90.00
#
_symmetry.space_group_name_H-M   'P 1'
#
loop_
_entity.id
_entity.type
_entity.pdbx_description
1 polymer ?
#
loop_
_entity_poly.entity_id
_entity_poly.type
_entity_poly.pdbx_seq_one_letter_code
_entity_poly.pdbx_strand_id
1 'polypeptide(L)'
;MKQIRILLIQKQQKVQEKKYNDTIITHKWERFMKWCFFSLGIGIFIIIFCARCGKDNSNNYNWEDVQIGVIETNGNEKNSEIKFYNKELKEINHLPIEDATLGNIFHNPIVYQDFLYVIPQGYAYSKDEKKVLEVNLKNLEKKEYKIDQLAMNSICVNNDFIYTCNTLNGDSYINQCNKKNEKVRSKKIKSIYISKLVCDESNIYAFGTSLERSKVRSYIFLYDQNLKLKDKIDITEYGICHYKAILNDKYLIFSNAENSENKPNDLVTIFSIENKTFENIKLNKNYPLDLGIYKNYLIISHYDLARLSEGGVSIYNLETKEHKYFELSHGVEQMWLLDSYIYILGDQDIYQYKIDNGKIKLENTVDIRMKNKENYLSGIFAVK
;
A
#
# COMPACT_ATOMS: atom_id res chain seq x y z
N MET A 1 -46.16 -6.27 -80.64
CA MET A 1 -46.20 -6.84 -79.27
C MET A 1 -45.10 -6.34 -78.29
N LYS A 2 -44.00 -5.68 -78.70
CA LYS A 2 -42.99 -5.17 -77.75
C LYS A 2 -43.30 -3.80 -77.09
N GLN A 3 -44.11 -2.93 -77.68
CA GLN A 3 -44.37 -1.58 -77.12
C GLN A 3 -45.44 -1.52 -76.01
N ILE A 4 -46.43 -2.42 -75.97
CA ILE A 4 -47.44 -2.45 -74.90
C ILE A 4 -46.87 -3.02 -73.58
N ARG A 5 -45.88 -3.94 -73.65
CA ARG A 5 -45.18 -4.46 -72.47
C ARG A 5 -44.26 -3.42 -71.80
N ILE A 6 -43.70 -2.48 -72.55
CA ILE A 6 -42.82 -1.43 -72.00
C ILE A 6 -43.63 -0.38 -71.22
N LEU A 7 -44.82 -0.01 -71.69
CA LEU A 7 -45.72 0.92 -70.99
C LEU A 7 -46.28 0.36 -69.67
N LEU A 8 -46.55 -0.95 -69.60
CA LEU A 8 -46.99 -1.62 -68.37
C LEU A 8 -45.89 -1.69 -67.29
N ILE A 9 -44.64 -1.93 -67.70
CA ILE A 9 -43.48 -1.99 -66.79
C ILE A 9 -43.13 -0.60 -66.25
N GLN A 10 -43.17 0.46 -67.09
CA GLN A 10 -42.93 1.83 -66.65
C GLN A 10 -44.02 2.36 -65.70
N LYS A 11 -45.27 1.93 -65.87
CA LYS A 11 -46.38 2.30 -64.96
C LYS A 11 -46.25 1.59 -63.60
N GLN A 12 -45.75 0.35 -63.56
CA GLN A 12 -45.48 -0.37 -62.30
C GLN A 12 -44.26 0.19 -61.55
N GLN A 13 -43.19 0.59 -62.25
CA GLN A 13 -42.02 1.22 -61.64
C GLN A 13 -42.33 2.59 -61.02
N LYS A 14 -43.11 3.45 -61.69
CA LYS A 14 -43.54 4.75 -61.11
C LYS A 14 -44.44 4.59 -59.88
N VAL A 15 -45.26 3.54 -59.81
CA VAL A 15 -46.10 3.25 -58.63
C VAL A 15 -45.26 2.72 -57.47
N GLN A 16 -44.22 1.92 -57.74
CA GLN A 16 -43.28 1.45 -56.71
C GLN A 16 -42.34 2.55 -56.19
N GLU A 17 -41.82 3.43 -57.05
CA GLU A 17 -41.00 4.58 -56.62
C GLU A 17 -41.78 5.59 -55.78
N LYS A 18 -43.06 5.83 -56.11
CA LYS A 18 -43.93 6.69 -55.29
C LYS A 18 -44.20 6.07 -53.91
N LYS A 19 -44.48 4.76 -53.85
CA LYS A 19 -44.69 4.02 -52.58
C LYS A 19 -43.41 3.96 -51.73
N TYR A 20 -42.24 3.85 -52.35
CA TYR A 20 -40.95 3.86 -51.67
C TYR A 20 -40.59 5.25 -51.11
N ASN A 21 -40.82 6.32 -51.88
CA ASN A 21 -40.57 7.69 -51.42
C ASN A 21 -41.56 8.13 -50.32
N ASP A 22 -42.83 7.74 -50.39
CA ASP A 22 -43.82 8.04 -49.34
C ASP A 22 -43.48 7.30 -48.02
N THR A 23 -42.89 6.10 -48.10
CA THR A 23 -42.45 5.32 -46.91
C THR A 23 -41.17 5.89 -46.26
N ILE A 24 -40.28 6.50 -47.05
CA ILE A 24 -39.07 7.16 -46.53
C ILE A 24 -39.41 8.50 -45.87
N ILE A 25 -40.40 9.24 -46.40
CA ILE A 25 -40.84 10.51 -45.83
C ILE A 25 -41.58 10.28 -44.49
N THR A 26 -42.45 9.28 -44.39
CA THR A 26 -43.13 8.93 -43.12
C THR A 26 -42.16 8.44 -42.06
N HIS A 27 -41.16 7.61 -42.40
CA HIS A 27 -40.13 7.18 -41.44
C HIS A 27 -39.17 8.30 -41.00
N LYS A 28 -38.91 9.31 -41.83
CA LYS A 28 -38.13 10.49 -41.44
C LYS A 28 -38.92 11.45 -40.54
N TRP A 29 -40.22 11.63 -40.77
CA TRP A 29 -41.10 12.44 -39.91
C TRP A 29 -41.37 11.78 -38.55
N GLU A 30 -41.54 10.46 -38.48
CA GLU A 30 -41.65 9.73 -37.21
C GLU A 30 -40.35 9.75 -36.39
N ARG A 31 -39.18 9.69 -37.03
CA ARG A 31 -37.88 9.85 -36.35
C ARG A 31 -37.64 11.27 -35.86
N PHE A 32 -38.08 12.30 -36.61
CA PHE A 32 -37.96 13.71 -36.21
C PHE A 32 -38.92 14.09 -35.08
N MET A 33 -40.16 13.61 -35.10
CA MET A 33 -41.14 13.82 -34.02
C MET A 33 -40.76 13.06 -32.74
N LYS A 34 -40.24 11.83 -32.85
CA LYS A 34 -39.68 11.10 -31.69
C LYS A 34 -38.46 11.79 -31.08
N TRP A 35 -37.65 12.51 -31.87
CA TRP A 35 -36.52 13.32 -31.38
C TRP A 35 -36.98 14.59 -30.64
N CYS A 36 -38.00 15.29 -31.15
CA CYS A 36 -38.50 16.53 -30.53
C CYS A 36 -39.23 16.31 -29.19
N PHE A 37 -39.94 15.18 -29.03
CA PHE A 37 -40.58 14.81 -27.76
C PHE A 37 -39.59 14.22 -26.72
N PHE A 38 -38.48 13.63 -27.17
CA PHE A 38 -37.41 13.16 -26.26
C PHE A 38 -36.58 14.33 -25.70
N SER A 39 -36.36 15.39 -26.48
CA SER A 39 -35.61 16.59 -26.05
C SER A 39 -36.37 17.50 -25.07
N LEU A 40 -37.71 17.50 -25.06
CA LEU A 40 -38.50 18.30 -24.10
C LEU A 40 -38.79 17.55 -22.78
N GLY A 41 -38.74 16.21 -22.76
CA GLY A 41 -38.83 15.41 -21.53
C GLY A 41 -37.50 15.30 -20.77
N ILE A 42 -36.37 15.37 -21.46
CA ILE A 42 -35.03 15.34 -20.86
C ILE A 42 -34.69 16.68 -20.17
N GLY A 43 -35.20 17.82 -20.66
CA GLY A 43 -34.96 19.12 -20.03
C GLY A 43 -35.61 19.29 -18.64
N ILE A 44 -36.74 18.63 -18.37
CA ILE A 44 -37.45 18.74 -17.08
C ILE A 44 -36.96 17.68 -16.07
N PHE A 45 -36.48 16.52 -16.54
CA PHE A 45 -35.83 15.53 -15.66
C PHE A 45 -34.40 15.93 -15.25
N ILE A 46 -33.67 16.66 -16.10
CA ILE A 46 -32.34 17.19 -15.76
C ILE A 46 -32.44 18.33 -14.74
N ILE A 47 -33.50 19.15 -14.72
CA ILE A 47 -33.64 20.22 -13.71
C ILE A 47 -34.01 19.65 -12.33
N ILE A 48 -34.71 18.52 -12.24
CA ILE A 48 -35.03 17.87 -10.96
C ILE A 48 -33.86 17.00 -10.45
N PHE A 49 -32.98 16.51 -11.33
CA PHE A 49 -31.72 15.83 -10.93
C PHE A 49 -30.55 16.80 -10.66
N CYS A 50 -30.53 17.99 -11.27
CA CYS A 50 -29.53 19.03 -10.98
C CYS A 50 -29.94 19.97 -9.83
N ALA A 51 -31.18 19.87 -9.32
CA ALA A 51 -31.57 20.45 -8.03
C ALA A 51 -31.29 19.52 -6.84
N ARG A 52 -30.69 18.34 -7.08
CA ARG A 52 -29.81 17.72 -6.09
C ARG A 52 -28.42 18.33 -6.25
N CYS A 53 -28.38 19.64 -6.01
CA CYS A 53 -27.22 20.33 -5.47
C CYS A 53 -26.51 19.35 -4.55
N GLY A 54 -25.19 19.22 -4.72
CA GLY A 54 -24.34 18.48 -3.83
C GLY A 54 -24.75 18.77 -2.39
N LYS A 55 -25.49 17.82 -1.81
CA LYS A 55 -25.13 17.40 -0.47
C LYS A 55 -23.79 16.75 -0.70
N ASP A 56 -22.75 17.57 -0.64
CA ASP A 56 -21.60 17.15 0.13
C ASP A 56 -22.20 16.50 1.37
N ASN A 57 -22.12 15.18 1.43
CA ASN A 57 -21.93 14.55 2.71
C ASN A 57 -20.53 14.99 3.17
N SER A 58 -20.32 16.29 3.39
CA SER A 58 -19.55 16.75 4.51
C SER A 58 -20.37 16.35 5.74
N ASN A 59 -20.46 15.04 5.96
CA ASN A 59 -20.50 14.57 7.32
C ASN A 59 -19.36 15.32 7.97
N ASN A 60 -19.73 16.16 8.93
CA ASN A 60 -18.85 17.06 9.64
C ASN A 60 -18.00 16.15 10.55
N TYR A 61 -17.15 15.34 9.93
CA TYR A 61 -16.33 14.36 10.59
C TYR A 61 -15.20 15.14 11.23
N ASN A 62 -15.08 15.00 12.54
CA ASN A 62 -13.93 15.54 13.21
C ASN A 62 -12.72 14.69 12.80
N TRP A 63 -11.83 15.28 12.01
CA TRP A 63 -10.59 14.62 11.61
C TRP A 63 -9.72 14.25 12.82
N GLU A 64 -9.93 14.93 13.94
CA GLU A 64 -9.34 14.58 15.23
C GLU A 64 -9.82 13.22 15.77
N ASP A 65 -10.86 12.59 15.22
CA ASP A 65 -11.31 11.27 15.67
C ASP A 65 -10.60 10.13 14.92
N VAL A 66 -9.89 10.42 13.81
CA VAL A 66 -9.15 9.42 13.04
C VAL A 66 -8.01 8.84 13.86
N GLN A 67 -7.91 7.51 13.87
CA GLN A 67 -6.84 6.78 14.55
C GLN A 67 -5.96 6.05 13.55
N ILE A 68 -6.58 5.32 12.62
CA ILE A 68 -5.86 4.48 11.64
C ILE A 68 -6.37 4.69 10.22
N GLY A 69 -5.47 4.48 9.26
CA GLY A 69 -5.78 4.34 7.85
C GLY A 69 -5.44 2.93 7.37
N VAL A 70 -6.25 2.41 6.45
CA VAL A 70 -6.00 1.15 5.74
C VAL A 70 -6.02 1.39 4.24
N ILE A 71 -5.07 0.79 3.53
CA ILE A 71 -4.93 0.90 2.08
C ILE A 71 -5.59 -0.31 1.44
N GLU A 72 -6.61 -0.05 0.63
CA GLU A 72 -7.23 -1.00 -0.30
C GLU A 72 -6.74 -0.68 -1.71
N THR A 73 -6.33 -1.71 -2.47
CA THR A 73 -5.78 -1.51 -3.81
C THR A 73 -6.20 -2.61 -4.77
N ASN A 74 -6.09 -2.32 -6.07
CA ASN A 74 -6.25 -3.29 -7.16
C ASN A 74 -4.94 -3.42 -7.96
N GLY A 75 -4.63 -4.62 -8.44
CA GLY A 75 -3.45 -4.89 -9.28
C GLY A 75 -3.67 -4.68 -10.78
N ASN A 76 -4.91 -4.74 -11.25
CA ASN A 76 -5.32 -4.70 -12.65
C ASN A 76 -5.92 -3.35 -13.05
N GLU A 77 -6.33 -2.53 -12.08
CA GLU A 77 -7.00 -1.25 -12.28
C GLU A 77 -6.39 -0.16 -11.37
N LYS A 78 -6.43 1.09 -11.83
CA LYS A 78 -6.05 2.26 -11.04
C LYS A 78 -7.17 2.66 -10.08
N ASN A 79 -7.50 1.75 -9.17
CA ASN A 79 -8.62 1.86 -8.25
C ASN A 79 -8.17 1.47 -6.84
N SER A 80 -7.45 2.39 -6.21
CA SER A 80 -7.04 2.28 -4.83
C SER A 80 -7.80 3.28 -3.96
N GLU A 81 -7.83 3.02 -2.66
CA GLU A 81 -8.30 3.99 -1.69
C GLU A 81 -7.66 3.81 -0.33
N ILE A 82 -7.70 4.87 0.46
CA ILE A 82 -7.35 4.83 1.87
C ILE A 82 -8.64 4.98 2.66
N LYS A 83 -8.98 4.00 3.49
CA LYS A 83 -10.11 4.04 4.42
C LYS A 83 -9.64 4.44 5.80
N PHE A 84 -10.34 5.39 6.43
CA PHE A 84 -9.99 5.94 7.73
C PHE A 84 -10.99 5.51 8.79
N TYR A 85 -10.46 5.05 9.92
CA TYR A 85 -11.25 4.55 11.03
C TYR A 85 -10.95 5.31 12.32
N ASN A 86 -12.00 5.48 13.12
CA ASN A 86 -11.88 6.01 14.47
C ASN A 86 -11.47 4.91 15.47
N LYS A 87 -11.42 5.25 16.76
CA LYS A 87 -11.02 4.32 17.82
C LYS A 87 -11.92 3.10 17.95
N GLU A 88 -13.21 3.24 17.69
CA GLU A 88 -14.19 2.14 17.72
C GLU A 88 -14.20 1.31 16.42
N LEU A 89 -13.21 1.50 15.54
CA LEU A 89 -13.12 0.87 14.22
C LEU A 89 -14.33 1.17 13.32
N LYS A 90 -14.97 2.32 13.51
CA LYS A 90 -15.98 2.83 12.58
C LYS A 90 -15.29 3.60 11.46
N GLU A 91 -15.60 3.25 10.21
CA GLU A 91 -15.15 4.02 9.05
C GLU A 91 -15.75 5.43 9.11
N ILE A 92 -14.90 6.44 9.08
CA ILE A 92 -15.29 7.85 9.16
C ILE A 92 -14.93 8.63 7.90
N ASN A 93 -13.98 8.17 7.09
CA ASN A 93 -13.68 8.80 5.81
C ASN A 93 -12.99 7.82 4.86
N HIS A 94 -12.92 8.17 3.58
CA HIS A 94 -12.10 7.47 2.60
C HIS A 94 -11.50 8.47 1.60
N LEU A 95 -10.33 8.14 1.06
CA LEU A 95 -9.63 8.92 0.04
C LEU A 95 -9.38 8.05 -1.19
N PRO A 96 -10.08 8.29 -2.31
CA PRO A 96 -9.79 7.64 -3.58
C PRO A 96 -8.42 8.03 -4.16
N ILE A 97 -7.69 7.02 -4.63
CA ILE A 97 -6.37 7.15 -5.25
C ILE A 97 -6.39 6.45 -6.62
N GLU A 98 -6.06 7.20 -7.67
CA GLU A 98 -6.02 6.71 -9.05
C GLU A 98 -4.69 6.00 -9.37
N ASP A 99 -4.30 5.06 -8.51
CA ASP A 99 -3.11 4.24 -8.68
C ASP A 99 -3.45 2.75 -8.53
N ALA A 100 -2.65 1.90 -9.17
CA ALA A 100 -2.72 0.45 -9.03
C ALA A 100 -1.59 -0.02 -8.10
N THR A 101 -1.84 -1.11 -7.37
CA THR A 101 -0.91 -1.71 -6.40
C THR A 101 -0.30 -0.64 -5.47
N LEU A 102 -1.15 0.16 -4.82
CA LEU A 102 -0.75 1.16 -3.84
C LEU A 102 -0.30 0.46 -2.57
N GLY A 103 0.98 0.63 -2.17
CA GLY A 103 1.52 -0.03 -0.98
C GLY A 103 2.03 -1.45 -1.24
N ASN A 104 2.23 -2.20 -0.15
CA ASN A 104 2.84 -3.53 -0.21
C ASN A 104 2.60 -4.31 1.10
N ILE A 105 2.12 -5.55 1.01
CA ILE A 105 1.95 -6.44 2.18
C ILE A 105 3.26 -6.68 2.96
N PHE A 106 4.41 -6.74 2.28
CA PHE A 106 5.72 -6.96 2.88
C PHE A 106 6.21 -5.73 3.67
N HIS A 107 5.77 -4.52 3.33
CA HIS A 107 6.32 -3.28 3.88
C HIS A 107 5.23 -2.36 4.38
N ASN A 108 5.35 -1.96 5.64
CA ASN A 108 4.43 -1.01 6.23
C ASN A 108 4.50 0.34 5.48
N PRO A 109 3.36 1.00 5.22
CA PRO A 109 3.35 2.38 4.78
C PRO A 109 4.12 3.26 5.77
N ILE A 110 4.73 4.35 5.30
CA ILE A 110 5.54 5.22 6.18
C ILE A 110 4.75 6.47 6.50
N VAL A 111 4.48 6.68 7.78
CA VAL A 111 4.02 7.97 8.29
C VAL A 111 5.22 8.69 8.89
N TYR A 112 5.50 9.88 8.39
CA TYR A 112 6.56 10.74 8.90
C TYR A 112 5.99 12.14 9.09
N GLN A 113 5.98 12.61 10.35
CA GLN A 113 5.23 13.79 10.77
C GLN A 113 3.74 13.61 10.42
N ASP A 114 3.15 14.55 9.67
CA ASP A 114 1.74 14.51 9.28
C ASP A 114 1.52 13.95 7.86
N PHE A 115 2.51 13.25 7.29
CA PHE A 115 2.46 12.80 5.89
C PHE A 115 2.61 11.29 5.78
N LEU A 116 1.71 10.68 5.03
CA LEU A 116 1.83 9.31 4.57
C LEU A 116 2.64 9.28 3.27
N TYR A 117 3.63 8.40 3.21
CA TYR A 117 4.41 8.10 2.03
C TYR A 117 4.20 6.64 1.63
N VAL A 118 3.78 6.43 0.39
CA VAL A 118 3.47 5.12 -0.15
C VAL A 118 3.94 4.99 -1.60
N ILE A 119 4.39 3.79 -1.95
CA ILE A 119 4.79 3.46 -3.33
C ILE A 119 3.60 2.81 -4.03
N PRO A 120 3.04 3.42 -5.07
CA PRO A 120 2.30 2.67 -6.08
C PRO A 120 3.27 1.87 -6.94
N GLN A 121 3.03 0.56 -7.10
CA GLN A 121 3.88 -0.28 -7.96
C GLN A 121 3.43 -0.25 -9.42
N GLY A 122 2.21 0.22 -9.71
CA GLY A 122 1.61 0.15 -11.04
C GLY A 122 0.82 -1.14 -11.22
N TYR A 123 0.60 -1.56 -12.48
CA TYR A 123 -0.11 -2.81 -12.72
C TYR A 123 0.73 -3.99 -12.22
N ALA A 124 0.09 -4.95 -11.55
CA ALA A 124 0.77 -6.00 -10.78
C ALA A 124 1.79 -6.80 -11.61
N TYR A 125 1.53 -6.99 -12.91
CA TYR A 125 2.42 -7.70 -13.82
C TYR A 125 3.58 -6.83 -14.35
N SER A 126 3.32 -5.56 -14.72
CA SER A 126 4.34 -4.70 -15.33
C SER A 126 5.21 -4.00 -14.30
N LYS A 127 4.67 -3.71 -13.11
CA LYS A 127 5.31 -2.92 -12.04
C LYS A 127 5.93 -1.62 -12.58
N ASP A 128 5.15 -0.92 -13.38
CA ASP A 128 5.57 0.16 -14.29
C ASP A 128 5.53 1.57 -13.68
N GLU A 129 5.06 1.70 -12.45
CA GLU A 129 4.95 3.00 -11.80
C GLU A 129 6.30 3.47 -11.23
N LYS A 130 6.52 4.78 -11.29
CA LYS A 130 7.85 5.40 -11.11
C LYS A 130 7.84 6.56 -10.13
N LYS A 131 6.89 6.55 -9.19
CA LYS A 131 6.66 7.64 -8.25
C LYS A 131 6.52 7.15 -6.82
N VAL A 132 6.65 8.09 -5.89
CA VAL A 132 6.16 7.97 -4.52
C VAL A 132 4.98 8.94 -4.37
N LEU A 133 3.91 8.47 -3.75
CA LEU A 133 2.78 9.30 -3.37
C LEU A 133 2.97 9.76 -1.91
N GLU A 134 2.88 11.07 -1.71
CA GLU A 134 2.75 11.73 -0.42
C GLU A 134 1.28 12.15 -0.24
N VAL A 135 0.71 11.86 0.93
CA VAL A 135 -0.62 12.31 1.32
C VAL A 135 -0.49 13.07 2.63
N ASN A 136 -0.91 14.33 2.63
CA ASN A 136 -1.04 15.11 3.85
C ASN A 136 -2.20 14.57 4.67
N LEU A 137 -1.91 14.02 5.84
CA LEU A 137 -2.90 13.39 6.68
C LEU A 137 -3.76 14.40 7.45
N LYS A 138 -3.64 15.72 7.26
CA LYS A 138 -4.54 16.72 7.86
C LYS A 138 -5.60 17.23 6.90
N ASN A 139 -5.24 17.41 5.62
CA ASN A 139 -6.13 17.99 4.60
C ASN A 139 -6.32 17.07 3.38
N LEU A 140 -5.71 15.89 3.36
CA LEU A 140 -5.79 14.87 2.30
C LEU A 140 -5.24 15.32 0.94
N GLU A 141 -4.49 16.43 0.90
CA GLU A 141 -3.79 16.85 -0.31
C GLU A 141 -2.72 15.82 -0.68
N LYS A 142 -2.62 15.58 -2.00
CA LYS A 142 -1.72 14.58 -2.57
C LYS A 142 -0.60 15.26 -3.32
N LYS A 143 0.61 14.76 -3.17
CA LYS A 143 1.78 15.17 -3.94
C LYS A 143 2.52 13.95 -4.47
N GLU A 144 3.01 14.03 -5.69
CA GLU A 144 3.77 12.95 -6.32
C GLU A 144 5.23 13.34 -6.46
N TYR A 145 6.13 12.41 -6.14
CA TYR A 145 7.57 12.55 -6.36
C TYR A 145 8.01 11.54 -7.40
N LYS A 146 8.43 12.01 -8.57
CA LYS A 146 8.96 11.14 -9.63
C LYS A 146 10.33 10.60 -9.22
N ILE A 147 10.48 9.28 -9.16
CA ILE A 147 11.75 8.58 -8.88
C ILE A 147 12.41 8.06 -10.16
N ASP A 148 11.62 7.82 -11.21
CA ASP A 148 12.06 7.25 -12.50
C ASP A 148 12.76 5.88 -12.39
N GLN A 149 12.34 5.08 -11.41
CA GLN A 149 12.77 3.70 -11.20
C GLN A 149 11.55 2.80 -11.03
N LEU A 150 11.64 1.60 -11.61
CA LEU A 150 10.58 0.61 -11.65
C LEU A 150 10.67 -0.36 -10.47
N ALA A 151 9.56 -1.02 -10.17
CA ALA A 151 9.48 -2.13 -9.21
C ALA A 151 10.10 -1.79 -7.83
N MET A 152 9.82 -0.59 -7.34
CA MET A 152 10.26 -0.17 -6.01
C MET A 152 9.57 -0.98 -4.92
N ASN A 153 10.34 -1.49 -3.96
CA ASN A 153 9.85 -2.36 -2.90
C ASN A 153 9.84 -1.67 -1.53
N SER A 154 10.86 -0.87 -1.20
CA SER A 154 10.98 -0.24 0.12
C SER A 154 11.12 1.27 0.04
N ILE A 155 10.66 1.95 1.09
CA ILE A 155 10.73 3.40 1.26
C ILE A 155 11.16 3.74 2.70
N CYS A 156 11.96 4.80 2.84
CA CYS A 156 12.15 5.53 4.09
C CYS A 156 12.30 7.03 3.80
N VAL A 157 12.00 7.86 4.80
CA VAL A 157 11.85 9.31 4.61
C VAL A 157 12.46 10.05 5.79
N ASN A 158 13.08 11.20 5.52
CA ASN A 158 13.49 12.18 6.53
C ASN A 158 13.01 13.59 6.11
N ASN A 159 13.47 14.64 6.79
CA ASN A 159 13.02 16.01 6.49
C ASN A 159 13.29 16.44 5.05
N ASP A 160 14.45 16.09 4.50
CA ASP A 160 14.93 16.63 3.22
C ASP A 160 14.72 15.68 2.04
N PHE A 161 14.63 14.37 2.31
CA PHE A 161 14.75 13.34 1.28
C PHE A 161 13.72 12.22 1.44
N ILE A 162 13.35 11.65 0.29
CA ILE A 162 12.65 10.38 0.16
C ILE A 162 13.65 9.38 -0.41
N TYR A 163 13.80 8.24 0.25
CA TYR A 163 14.63 7.14 -0.22
C TYR A 163 13.77 5.96 -0.62
N THR A 164 14.05 5.38 -1.78
CA THR A 164 13.45 4.11 -2.20
C THR A 164 14.52 3.13 -2.62
N CYS A 165 14.16 1.85 -2.70
CA CYS A 165 14.99 0.87 -3.39
C CYS A 165 14.17 0.00 -4.33
N ASN A 166 14.88 -0.58 -5.29
CA ASN A 166 14.39 -1.59 -6.22
C ASN A 166 15.53 -2.53 -6.59
N THR A 167 15.20 -3.74 -7.04
CA THR A 167 16.18 -4.70 -7.59
C THR A 167 15.80 -5.04 -9.02
N LEU A 168 16.72 -4.83 -9.96
CA LEU A 168 16.52 -5.11 -11.38
C LEU A 168 17.70 -5.95 -11.90
N ASN A 169 17.39 -7.09 -12.51
CA ASN A 169 18.39 -7.97 -13.14
C ASN A 169 19.55 -8.35 -12.22
N GLY A 170 19.27 -8.59 -10.94
CA GLY A 170 20.26 -9.02 -9.95
C GLY A 170 21.09 -7.89 -9.31
N ASP A 171 20.79 -6.63 -9.62
CA ASP A 171 21.42 -5.48 -8.97
C ASP A 171 20.36 -4.61 -8.30
N SER A 172 20.67 -4.13 -7.09
CA SER A 172 19.83 -3.18 -6.37
C SER A 172 20.20 -1.75 -6.67
N TYR A 173 19.24 -0.85 -6.53
CA TYR A 173 19.41 0.59 -6.60
C TYR A 173 18.80 1.22 -5.36
N ILE A 174 19.54 2.10 -4.69
CA ILE A 174 18.98 3.03 -3.70
C ILE A 174 18.80 4.37 -4.41
N ASN A 175 17.58 4.88 -4.40
CA ASN A 175 17.21 6.14 -5.03
C ASN A 175 16.95 7.17 -3.95
N GLN A 176 17.49 8.37 -4.11
CA GLN A 176 17.22 9.49 -3.24
C GLN A 176 16.57 10.59 -4.06
N CYS A 177 15.38 11.02 -3.65
CA CYS A 177 14.69 12.20 -4.15
C CYS A 177 14.77 13.33 -3.13
N ASN A 178 15.24 14.51 -3.54
CA ASN A 178 15.19 15.71 -2.70
C ASN A 178 13.79 16.31 -2.70
N LYS A 179 13.15 16.46 -1.54
CA LYS A 179 11.75 16.92 -1.48
C LYS A 179 11.53 18.35 -1.98
N LYS A 180 12.56 19.21 -1.90
CA LYS A 180 12.49 20.63 -2.24
C LYS A 180 12.62 20.89 -3.74
N ASN A 181 13.57 20.23 -4.40
CA ASN A 181 13.85 20.46 -5.83
C ASN A 181 13.56 19.25 -6.72
N GLU A 182 13.10 18.14 -6.12
CA GLU A 182 12.65 16.92 -6.78
C GLU A 182 13.71 16.24 -7.67
N LYS A 183 14.99 16.60 -7.47
CA LYS A 183 16.10 15.93 -8.14
C LYS A 183 16.32 14.56 -7.52
N VAL A 184 16.48 13.57 -8.41
CA VAL A 184 16.74 12.19 -8.04
C VAL A 184 18.18 11.82 -8.38
N ARG A 185 18.82 11.08 -7.47
CA ARG A 185 20.06 10.34 -7.75
C ARG A 185 19.92 8.89 -7.30
N SER A 186 20.64 7.99 -7.97
CA SER A 186 20.60 6.56 -7.68
C SER A 186 22.00 6.00 -7.44
N LYS A 187 22.09 5.08 -6.49
CA LYS A 187 23.29 4.29 -6.20
C LYS A 187 23.02 2.83 -6.53
N LYS A 188 23.76 2.31 -7.52
CA LYS A 188 23.75 0.89 -7.87
C LYS A 188 24.60 0.07 -6.89
N ILE A 189 24.08 -1.08 -6.47
CA ILE A 189 24.74 -2.06 -5.60
C ILE A 189 24.65 -3.42 -6.30
N LYS A 190 25.81 -3.96 -6.68
CA LYS A 190 25.88 -5.15 -7.53
C LYS A 190 25.59 -6.43 -6.77
N SER A 191 24.85 -7.35 -7.37
CA SER A 191 24.65 -8.73 -6.86
C SER A 191 24.09 -8.80 -5.42
N ILE A 192 23.32 -7.78 -5.03
CA ILE A 192 22.62 -7.69 -3.76
C ILE A 192 21.14 -7.44 -4.05
N TYR A 193 20.27 -8.09 -3.29
CA TYR A 193 18.86 -7.74 -3.15
C TYR A 193 18.66 -6.91 -1.88
N ILE A 194 18.19 -5.67 -2.01
CA ILE A 194 17.86 -4.82 -0.85
C ILE A 194 16.38 -5.02 -0.50
N SER A 195 16.14 -5.57 0.68
CA SER A 195 14.78 -5.87 1.16
C SER A 195 14.15 -4.67 1.85
N LYS A 196 14.89 -3.93 2.67
CA LYS A 196 14.35 -2.85 3.51
C LYS A 196 15.30 -1.68 3.62
N LEU A 197 14.73 -0.48 3.58
CA LEU A 197 15.40 0.76 3.99
C LEU A 197 14.81 1.28 5.30
N VAL A 198 15.65 1.79 6.19
CA VAL A 198 15.28 2.70 7.27
C VAL A 198 16.28 3.85 7.31
N CYS A 199 15.86 5.04 7.69
CA CYS A 199 16.76 6.20 7.74
C CYS A 199 16.44 7.09 8.94
N ASP A 200 17.47 7.80 9.38
CA ASP A 200 17.36 8.96 10.25
C ASP A 200 17.71 10.23 9.46
N GLU A 201 17.91 11.34 10.15
CA GLU A 201 18.26 12.61 9.52
C GLU A 201 19.66 12.62 8.88
N SER A 202 20.55 11.68 9.20
CA SER A 202 21.94 11.65 8.74
C SER A 202 22.31 10.41 7.93
N ASN A 203 21.65 9.28 8.16
CA ASN A 203 22.06 7.97 7.71
C ASN A 203 20.91 7.17 7.07
N ILE A 204 21.30 6.27 6.17
CA ILE A 204 20.42 5.29 5.54
C ILE A 204 20.98 3.91 5.84
N TYR A 205 20.14 3.05 6.39
CA TYR A 205 20.43 1.66 6.67
C TYR A 205 19.69 0.80 5.66
N ALA A 206 20.44 0.14 4.77
CA ALA A 206 19.89 -0.73 3.75
C ALA A 206 20.20 -2.19 4.07
N PHE A 207 19.15 -2.97 4.33
CA PHE A 207 19.25 -4.41 4.56
C PHE A 207 19.37 -5.12 3.21
N GLY A 208 20.51 -5.78 2.98
CA GLY A 208 20.79 -6.43 1.71
C GLY A 208 21.21 -7.88 1.88
N THR A 209 20.75 -8.74 0.96
CA THR A 209 21.13 -10.15 0.88
C THR A 209 21.86 -10.43 -0.43
N SER A 210 22.95 -11.19 -0.35
CA SER A 210 23.72 -11.63 -1.52
C SER A 210 22.90 -12.51 -2.43
N LEU A 211 22.97 -12.23 -3.73
CA LEU A 211 22.36 -13.06 -4.78
C LEU A 211 23.33 -14.14 -5.32
N GLU A 212 24.50 -14.29 -4.70
CA GLU A 212 25.44 -15.35 -5.02
C GLU A 212 24.91 -16.73 -4.57
N ARG A 213 24.97 -17.72 -5.48
CA ARG A 213 24.31 -19.03 -5.29
C ARG A 213 24.98 -19.95 -4.26
N SER A 214 26.25 -19.72 -3.92
CA SER A 214 27.03 -20.67 -3.11
C SER A 214 26.86 -20.48 -1.60
N LYS A 215 26.59 -19.25 -1.15
CA LYS A 215 26.34 -18.95 0.27
C LYS A 215 25.53 -17.66 0.40
N VAL A 216 24.34 -17.78 1.00
CA VAL A 216 23.53 -16.62 1.36
C VAL A 216 24.28 -15.82 2.43
N ARG A 217 24.43 -14.52 2.20
CA ARG A 217 25.02 -13.58 3.15
C ARG A 217 24.13 -12.35 3.25
N SER A 218 23.96 -11.83 4.45
CA SER A 218 23.16 -10.62 4.68
C SER A 218 23.98 -9.55 5.36
N TYR A 219 23.68 -8.30 5.00
CA TYR A 219 24.41 -7.13 5.42
C TYR A 219 23.48 -5.97 5.74
N ILE A 220 23.93 -5.11 6.65
CA ILE A 220 23.45 -3.73 6.74
C ILE A 220 24.48 -2.85 6.06
N PHE A 221 24.07 -2.20 4.96
CA PHE A 221 24.87 -1.16 4.32
C PHE A 221 24.48 0.20 4.91
N LEU A 222 25.44 0.86 5.56
CA LEU A 222 25.26 2.18 6.15
C LEU A 222 25.74 3.25 5.17
N TYR A 223 24.85 4.12 4.72
CA TYR A 223 25.17 5.26 3.86
C TYR A 223 24.92 6.58 4.59
N ASP A 224 25.66 7.63 4.22
CA ASP A 224 25.25 9.00 4.53
C ASP A 224 24.16 9.50 3.58
N GLN A 225 23.64 10.71 3.86
CA GLN A 225 22.71 11.41 2.96
C GLN A 225 23.27 11.67 1.55
N ASN A 226 24.57 11.49 1.29
CA ASN A 226 25.17 11.60 -0.03
C ASN A 226 25.28 10.27 -0.79
N LEU A 227 24.66 9.21 -0.26
CA LEU A 227 24.79 7.84 -0.76
C LEU A 227 26.26 7.36 -0.78
N LYS A 228 27.11 7.92 0.09
CA LYS A 228 28.46 7.43 0.33
C LYS A 228 28.40 6.34 1.40
N LEU A 229 28.94 5.17 1.07
CA LEU A 229 29.01 4.05 1.99
C LEU A 229 29.95 4.42 3.16
N LYS A 230 29.41 4.39 4.38
CA LYS A 230 30.16 4.58 5.63
C LYS A 230 30.62 3.25 6.20
N ASP A 231 29.75 2.23 6.14
CA ASP A 231 30.02 0.93 6.74
C ASP A 231 29.25 -0.19 6.04
N LYS A 232 29.75 -1.42 6.15
CA LYS A 232 29.08 -2.64 5.68
C LYS A 232 29.20 -3.69 6.78
N ILE A 233 28.09 -3.94 7.45
CA ILE A 233 28.03 -4.77 8.65
C ILE A 233 27.48 -6.14 8.25
N ASP A 234 28.20 -7.22 8.52
CA ASP A 234 27.73 -8.60 8.27
C ASP A 234 26.74 -9.01 9.36
N ILE A 235 25.55 -9.42 8.95
CA ILE A 235 24.45 -9.87 9.82
C ILE A 235 23.98 -11.28 9.46
N THR A 236 24.78 -12.03 8.68
CA THR A 236 24.42 -13.35 8.17
C THR A 236 24.08 -14.34 9.28
N GLU A 237 24.75 -14.24 10.44
CA GLU A 237 24.52 -15.13 11.58
C GLU A 237 23.15 -14.93 12.25
N TYR A 238 22.53 -13.75 12.08
CA TYR A 238 21.25 -13.42 12.71
C TYR A 238 20.06 -13.82 11.84
N GLY A 239 20.20 -13.69 10.53
CA GLY A 239 19.22 -14.18 9.58
C GLY A 239 19.18 -13.44 8.24
N ILE A 240 18.10 -13.67 7.52
CA ILE A 240 17.78 -13.09 6.21
C ILE A 240 16.32 -12.62 6.18
N CYS A 241 15.86 -12.11 5.03
CA CYS A 241 14.46 -11.68 4.83
C CYS A 241 14.03 -10.55 5.79
N HIS A 242 14.86 -9.51 5.91
CA HIS A 242 14.61 -8.35 6.76
C HIS A 242 13.58 -7.42 6.11
N TYR A 243 12.30 -7.59 6.42
CA TYR A 243 11.21 -6.76 5.86
C TYR A 243 10.74 -5.65 6.80
N LYS A 244 10.93 -5.82 8.11
CA LYS A 244 10.49 -4.87 9.15
C LYS A 244 11.64 -4.55 10.10
N ALA A 245 11.75 -3.27 10.45
CA ALA A 245 12.77 -2.76 11.35
C ALA A 245 12.29 -1.45 11.99
N ILE A 246 12.68 -1.24 13.24
CA ILE A 246 12.49 0.00 13.99
C ILE A 246 13.86 0.66 14.16
N LEU A 247 13.94 1.94 13.81
CA LEU A 247 15.11 2.77 14.05
C LEU A 247 14.76 3.84 15.08
N ASN A 248 15.60 3.97 16.10
CA ASN A 248 15.64 5.12 16.99
C ASN A 248 17.10 5.57 17.19
N ASP A 249 17.32 6.64 17.94
CA ASP A 249 18.64 7.24 18.12
C ASP A 249 19.71 6.30 18.68
N LYS A 250 19.30 5.22 19.37
CA LYS A 250 20.21 4.28 20.04
C LYS A 250 20.31 2.94 19.34
N TYR A 251 19.21 2.48 18.77
CA TYR A 251 19.04 1.10 18.35
C TYR A 251 18.39 0.99 16.97
N LEU A 252 18.87 -0.01 16.23
CA LEU A 252 18.18 -0.58 15.08
C LEU A 252 17.70 -1.98 15.47
N ILE A 253 16.39 -2.16 15.59
CA ILE A 253 15.74 -3.43 15.94
C ILE A 253 15.12 -4.02 14.69
N PHE A 254 15.42 -5.27 14.35
CA PHE A 254 14.92 -5.90 13.13
C PHE A 254 14.57 -7.36 13.34
N SER A 255 13.53 -7.80 12.62
CA SER A 255 13.06 -9.17 12.63
C SER A 255 13.80 -10.00 11.60
N ASN A 256 14.06 -11.26 11.96
CA ASN A 256 14.70 -12.23 11.09
C ASN A 256 13.69 -13.35 10.82
N ALA A 257 12.99 -13.29 9.68
CA ALA A 257 11.96 -14.28 9.35
C ALA A 257 12.57 -15.67 9.06
N GLU A 258 13.75 -15.67 8.43
CA GLU A 258 14.48 -16.88 8.03
C GLU A 258 15.95 -16.78 8.43
N ASN A 259 16.63 -17.93 8.47
CA ASN A 259 18.07 -18.02 8.66
C ASN A 259 18.81 -18.22 7.33
N SER A 260 20.14 -18.26 7.35
CA SER A 260 20.96 -18.42 6.13
C SER A 260 20.77 -19.76 5.39
N GLU A 261 20.05 -20.72 5.98
CA GLU A 261 19.67 -22.00 5.37
C GLU A 261 18.24 -21.96 4.78
N ASN A 262 17.60 -20.80 4.71
CA ASN A 262 16.20 -20.61 4.32
C ASN A 262 15.22 -21.43 5.17
N LYS A 263 15.52 -21.56 6.47
CA LYS A 263 14.61 -22.17 7.45
C LYS A 263 13.97 -21.08 8.30
N PRO A 264 12.76 -21.32 8.83
CA PRO A 264 12.11 -20.40 9.75
C PRO A 264 13.03 -20.07 10.91
N ASN A 265 13.08 -18.80 11.26
CA ASN A 265 13.92 -18.28 12.33
C ASN A 265 13.03 -17.74 13.46
N ASP A 266 13.61 -17.56 14.64
CA ASP A 266 12.95 -17.16 15.89
C ASP A 266 13.74 -16.05 16.61
N LEU A 267 14.51 -15.29 15.84
CA LEU A 267 15.35 -14.22 16.35
C LEU A 267 14.82 -12.84 15.95
N VAL A 268 14.80 -11.95 16.94
CA VAL A 268 14.81 -10.51 16.72
C VAL A 268 16.17 -9.99 17.19
N THR A 269 16.77 -9.11 16.40
CA THR A 269 18.11 -8.59 16.67
C THR A 269 18.03 -7.10 16.99
N ILE A 270 18.73 -6.69 18.04
CA ILE A 270 18.93 -5.30 18.46
C ILE A 270 20.38 -4.94 18.16
N PHE A 271 20.60 -3.99 17.27
CA PHE A 271 21.90 -3.42 16.98
C PHE A 271 22.06 -2.07 17.67
N SER A 272 23.04 -1.93 18.56
CA SER A 272 23.43 -0.65 19.17
C SER A 272 24.21 0.18 18.16
N ILE A 273 23.67 1.36 17.80
CA ILE A 273 24.26 2.23 16.78
C ILE A 273 25.59 2.82 17.28
N GLU A 274 25.63 3.26 18.53
CA GLU A 274 26.82 3.87 19.15
C GLU A 274 27.95 2.85 19.34
N ASN A 275 27.65 1.73 20.00
CA ASN A 275 28.66 0.75 20.38
C ASN A 275 28.97 -0.26 19.26
N LYS A 276 28.16 -0.30 18.21
CA LYS A 276 28.21 -1.30 17.13
C LYS A 276 28.16 -2.75 17.63
N THR A 277 27.38 -2.99 18.67
CA THR A 277 27.19 -4.31 19.28
C THR A 277 25.81 -4.87 18.98
N PHE A 278 25.69 -6.21 19.01
CA PHE A 278 24.45 -6.92 18.79
C PHE A 278 23.94 -7.58 20.07
N GLU A 279 22.63 -7.53 20.28
CA GLU A 279 21.90 -8.35 21.23
C GLU A 279 20.79 -9.11 20.48
N ASN A 280 20.60 -10.38 20.82
CA ASN A 280 19.58 -11.22 20.20
C ASN A 280 18.49 -11.60 21.20
N ILE A 281 17.25 -11.45 20.77
CA ILE A 281 16.07 -11.94 21.48
C ILE A 281 15.68 -13.27 20.83
N LYS A 282 15.81 -14.36 21.59
CA LYS A 282 15.33 -15.69 21.21
C LYS A 282 13.86 -15.84 21.57
N LEU A 283 13.02 -16.08 20.57
CA LEU A 283 11.58 -16.23 20.71
C LEU A 283 11.18 -17.70 20.81
N ASN A 284 10.00 -17.97 21.36
CA ASN A 284 9.44 -19.32 21.45
C ASN A 284 8.66 -19.74 20.19
N LYS A 285 8.57 -18.85 19.21
CA LYS A 285 7.80 -19.02 17.97
C LYS A 285 8.60 -18.47 16.81
N ASN A 286 8.46 -19.15 15.67
CA ASN A 286 9.15 -18.79 14.44
C ASN A 286 8.46 -17.61 13.73
N TYR A 287 9.09 -17.16 12.64
CA TYR A 287 8.59 -16.12 11.73
C TYR A 287 8.27 -14.80 12.44
N PRO A 288 9.18 -14.23 13.25
CA PRO A 288 9.01 -12.86 13.68
C PRO A 288 8.93 -11.98 12.44
N LEU A 289 7.87 -11.17 12.36
CA LEU A 289 7.59 -10.35 11.19
C LEU A 289 7.59 -8.88 11.57
N ASP A 290 6.48 -8.35 12.10
CA ASP A 290 6.32 -6.93 12.40
C ASP A 290 6.71 -6.60 13.83
N LEU A 291 7.09 -5.34 14.05
CA LEU A 291 7.68 -4.88 15.30
C LEU A 291 7.01 -3.58 15.75
N GLY A 292 6.80 -3.46 17.05
CA GLY A 292 6.37 -2.22 17.68
C GLY A 292 6.94 -2.04 19.07
N ILE A 293 7.17 -0.79 19.48
CA ILE A 293 7.60 -0.49 20.85
C ILE A 293 6.46 0.21 21.57
N TYR A 294 6.10 -0.30 22.75
CA TYR A 294 5.18 0.35 23.67
C TYR A 294 5.79 0.37 25.06
N LYS A 295 6.16 1.57 25.53
CA LYS A 295 6.88 1.76 26.80
C LYS A 295 8.16 0.91 26.81
N ASN A 296 8.34 0.03 27.80
CA ASN A 296 9.47 -0.90 27.90
C ASN A 296 9.19 -2.26 27.22
N TYR A 297 8.12 -2.39 26.43
CA TYR A 297 7.79 -3.62 25.72
C TYR A 297 8.09 -3.53 24.23
N LEU A 298 8.74 -4.56 23.70
CA LEU A 298 8.80 -4.86 22.28
C LEU A 298 7.68 -5.85 21.95
N ILE A 299 6.80 -5.44 21.05
CA ILE A 299 5.68 -6.22 20.52
C ILE A 299 6.10 -6.77 19.18
N ILE A 300 5.96 -8.09 18.98
CA ILE A 300 6.51 -8.81 17.83
C ILE A 300 5.40 -9.66 17.25
N SER A 301 5.03 -9.44 15.98
CA SER A 301 4.11 -10.35 15.31
C SER A 301 4.82 -11.59 14.80
N HIS A 302 4.08 -12.69 14.74
CA HIS A 302 4.51 -13.96 14.17
C HIS A 302 3.60 -14.33 13.01
N TYR A 303 4.13 -14.32 11.78
CA TYR A 303 3.35 -14.62 10.58
C TYR A 303 4.24 -15.04 9.41
N ASP A 304 3.89 -16.14 8.74
CA ASP A 304 4.56 -16.60 7.52
C ASP A 304 3.91 -15.93 6.29
N LEU A 305 4.56 -14.93 5.72
CA LEU A 305 4.04 -14.23 4.53
C LEU A 305 3.87 -15.15 3.29
N ALA A 306 4.48 -16.34 3.28
CA ALA A 306 4.32 -17.31 2.21
C ALA A 306 3.12 -18.24 2.40
N ARG A 307 2.53 -18.28 3.60
CA ARG A 307 1.43 -19.19 3.94
C ARG A 307 0.38 -18.46 4.76
N LEU A 308 -0.85 -18.39 4.25
CA LEU A 308 -1.99 -17.92 5.05
C LEU A 308 -2.16 -18.85 6.25
N SER A 309 -1.69 -18.43 7.42
CA SER A 309 -1.73 -19.20 8.66
C SER A 309 -2.27 -18.37 9.81
N GLU A 310 -2.77 -19.04 10.84
CA GLU A 310 -2.95 -18.38 12.14
C GLU A 310 -1.60 -17.81 12.61
N GLY A 311 -1.66 -16.67 13.28
CA GLY A 311 -0.50 -15.96 13.76
C GLY A 311 -0.52 -15.77 15.27
N GLY A 312 0.33 -14.87 15.73
CA GLY A 312 0.30 -14.45 17.11
C GLY A 312 1.20 -13.28 17.40
N VAL A 313 1.20 -12.86 18.65
CA VAL A 313 2.01 -11.73 19.12
C VAL A 313 2.82 -12.16 20.33
N SER A 314 4.12 -11.91 20.28
CA SER A 314 4.98 -11.95 21.46
C SER A 314 5.10 -10.56 22.07
N ILE A 315 4.97 -10.47 23.39
CA ILE A 315 5.33 -9.29 24.18
C ILE A 315 6.61 -9.61 24.92
N TYR A 316 7.66 -8.81 24.66
CA TYR A 316 8.98 -8.92 25.27
C TYR A 316 9.25 -7.68 26.12
N ASN A 317 9.57 -7.84 27.40
CA ASN A 317 9.99 -6.74 28.26
C ASN A 317 11.49 -6.47 28.06
N LEU A 318 11.84 -5.26 27.59
CA LEU A 318 13.21 -4.85 27.30
C LEU A 318 14.11 -4.73 28.55
N GLU A 319 13.53 -4.58 29.74
CA GLU A 319 14.26 -4.46 31.01
C GLU A 319 14.42 -5.82 31.69
N THR A 320 13.32 -6.55 31.89
CA THR A 320 13.34 -7.84 32.61
C THR A 320 13.71 -9.02 31.72
N LYS A 321 13.68 -8.84 30.39
CA LYS A 321 13.88 -9.86 29.36
C LYS A 321 12.83 -10.98 29.37
N GLU A 322 11.75 -10.80 30.13
CA GLU A 322 10.62 -11.73 30.14
C GLU A 322 9.82 -11.60 28.85
N HIS A 323 9.37 -12.73 28.32
CA HIS A 323 8.51 -12.73 27.13
C HIS A 323 7.34 -13.68 27.26
N LYS A 324 6.25 -13.31 26.60
CA LYS A 324 5.03 -14.11 26.53
C LYS A 324 4.46 -14.07 25.13
N TYR A 325 4.13 -15.25 24.62
CA TYR A 325 3.42 -15.42 23.36
C TYR A 325 1.91 -15.49 23.58
N PHE A 326 1.16 -14.84 22.70
CA PHE A 326 -0.29 -14.87 22.61
C PHE A 326 -0.66 -15.39 21.22
N GLU A 327 -1.25 -16.58 21.19
CA GLU A 327 -1.82 -17.15 19.97
C GLU A 327 -3.11 -16.40 19.60
N LEU A 328 -3.26 -16.07 18.32
CA LEU A 328 -4.43 -15.37 17.80
C LEU A 328 -5.10 -16.26 16.75
N SER A 329 -6.43 -16.18 16.65
CA SER A 329 -7.22 -16.96 15.68
C SER A 329 -7.21 -16.38 14.26
N HIS A 330 -6.27 -15.48 13.96
CA HIS A 330 -6.16 -14.75 12.70
C HIS A 330 -4.69 -14.47 12.37
N GLY A 331 -4.43 -14.11 11.11
CA GLY A 331 -3.10 -13.68 10.65
C GLY A 331 -2.70 -12.32 11.25
N VAL A 332 -1.39 -12.06 11.31
CA VAL A 332 -0.81 -10.80 11.82
C VAL A 332 0.15 -10.24 10.78
N GLU A 333 -0.39 -9.89 9.61
CA GLU A 333 0.36 -9.49 8.42
C GLU A 333 1.09 -8.17 8.62
N GLN A 334 0.38 -7.19 9.19
CA GLN A 334 0.93 -5.89 9.55
C GLN A 334 0.34 -5.44 10.87
N MET A 335 1.13 -4.67 11.61
CA MET A 335 0.79 -4.19 12.92
C MET A 335 1.15 -2.71 13.06
N TRP A 336 0.29 -1.96 13.72
CA TRP A 336 0.60 -0.61 14.17
C TRP A 336 0.25 -0.43 15.63
N LEU A 337 1.06 0.34 16.36
CA LEU A 337 0.81 0.67 17.74
C LEU A 337 0.44 2.15 17.84
N LEU A 338 -0.63 2.43 18.57
CA LEU A 338 -1.06 3.79 18.87
C LEU A 338 -1.60 3.81 20.29
N ASP A 339 -1.05 4.69 21.12
CA ASP A 339 -1.28 4.71 22.56
C ASP A 339 -1.09 3.32 23.20
N SER A 340 -2.12 2.81 23.89
CA SER A 340 -2.14 1.48 24.51
C SER A 340 -2.78 0.42 23.61
N TYR A 341 -2.82 0.62 22.30
CA TYR A 341 -3.51 -0.26 21.36
C TYR A 341 -2.57 -0.82 20.31
N ILE A 342 -2.82 -2.08 19.95
CA ILE A 342 -2.26 -2.76 18.80
C ILE A 342 -3.38 -2.89 17.78
N TYR A 343 -3.17 -2.32 16.60
CA TYR A 343 -4.02 -2.51 15.44
C TYR A 343 -3.35 -3.51 14.52
N ILE A 344 -4.03 -4.61 14.22
CA ILE A 344 -3.53 -5.68 13.38
C ILE A 344 -4.39 -5.72 12.12
N LEU A 345 -3.72 -5.71 10.97
CA LEU A 345 -4.30 -6.10 9.70
C LEU A 345 -4.08 -7.61 9.52
N GLY A 346 -5.16 -8.34 9.32
CA GLY A 346 -5.12 -9.77 9.01
C GLY A 346 -6.23 -10.15 8.04
N ASP A 347 -5.88 -10.66 6.88
CA ASP A 347 -6.78 -10.91 5.75
C ASP A 347 -7.60 -9.65 5.39
N GLN A 348 -8.92 -9.66 5.59
CA GLN A 348 -9.83 -8.55 5.30
C GLN A 348 -10.29 -7.80 6.54
N ASP A 349 -9.71 -8.09 7.71
CA ASP A 349 -10.15 -7.56 8.98
C ASP A 349 -9.10 -6.64 9.63
N ILE A 350 -9.58 -5.69 10.43
CA ILE A 350 -8.78 -4.98 11.42
C ILE A 350 -9.15 -5.49 12.81
N TYR A 351 -8.14 -5.88 13.58
CA TYR A 351 -8.28 -6.27 14.98
C TYR A 351 -7.62 -5.24 15.88
N GLN A 352 -8.34 -4.77 16.90
CA GLN A 352 -7.82 -3.84 17.89
C GLN A 352 -7.67 -4.54 19.24
N TYR A 353 -6.43 -4.65 19.71
CA TYR A 353 -6.10 -5.19 21.02
C TYR A 353 -5.61 -4.09 21.96
N LYS A 354 -6.11 -4.07 23.19
CA LYS A 354 -5.55 -3.22 24.25
C LYS A 354 -4.38 -3.91 24.94
N ILE A 355 -3.30 -3.18 25.15
CA ILE A 355 -2.13 -3.61 25.94
C ILE A 355 -2.31 -3.17 27.39
N ASP A 356 -2.24 -4.13 28.31
CA ASP A 356 -2.25 -3.88 29.76
C ASP A 356 -1.26 -4.81 30.47
N ASN A 357 -0.21 -4.23 31.06
CA ASN A 357 0.81 -4.93 31.87
C ASN A 357 1.33 -6.24 31.26
N GLY A 358 1.82 -6.17 30.01
CA GLY A 358 2.37 -7.32 29.30
C GLY A 358 1.33 -8.34 28.82
N LYS A 359 0.03 -7.99 28.85
CA LYS A 359 -1.07 -8.78 28.29
C LYS A 359 -1.78 -8.00 27.19
N ILE A 360 -2.47 -8.73 26.32
CA ILE A 360 -3.35 -8.18 25.30
C ILE A 360 -4.78 -8.66 25.52
N LYS A 361 -5.74 -7.82 25.16
CA LYS A 361 -7.17 -8.16 25.13
C LYS A 361 -7.79 -7.58 23.87
N LEU A 362 -8.47 -8.42 23.08
CA LEU A 362 -9.25 -7.96 21.94
C LEU A 362 -10.39 -7.04 22.43
N GLU A 363 -10.46 -5.83 21.89
CA GLU A 363 -11.53 -4.88 22.19
C GLU A 363 -12.52 -4.77 21.02
N ASN A 364 -12.03 -4.65 19.79
CA ASN A 364 -12.87 -4.49 18.60
C ASN A 364 -12.30 -5.25 17.40
N THR A 365 -13.18 -5.59 16.47
CA THR A 365 -12.85 -6.12 15.14
C THR A 365 -13.78 -5.47 14.12
N VAL A 366 -13.28 -5.19 12.92
CA VAL A 366 -14.10 -4.79 11.78
C VAL A 366 -13.65 -5.50 10.51
N ASP A 367 -14.63 -6.01 9.76
CA ASP A 367 -14.47 -6.50 8.38
C ASP A 367 -14.44 -5.30 7.43
N ILE A 368 -13.36 -5.18 6.67
CA ILE A 368 -13.22 -4.16 5.63
C ILE A 368 -13.90 -4.64 4.36
N ARG A 369 -15.08 -4.08 4.12
CA ARG A 369 -15.83 -4.31 2.88
C ARG A 369 -15.06 -3.78 1.67
N MET A 370 -14.45 -4.68 0.90
CA MET A 370 -13.77 -4.35 -0.35
C MET A 370 -14.75 -3.80 -1.39
N LYS A 371 -14.31 -2.86 -2.22
CA LYS A 371 -15.08 -2.33 -3.35
C LYS A 371 -15.43 -3.41 -4.38
N ASN A 372 -14.50 -4.33 -4.62
CA ASN A 372 -14.66 -5.44 -5.54
C ASN A 372 -13.85 -6.67 -5.07
N LYS A 373 -14.07 -7.83 -5.71
CA LYS A 373 -13.44 -9.10 -5.34
C LYS A 373 -11.95 -9.21 -5.72
N GLU A 374 -11.46 -8.35 -6.60
CA GLU A 374 -10.06 -8.34 -7.04
C GLU A 374 -9.19 -7.39 -6.20
N ASN A 375 -9.83 -6.58 -5.35
CA ASN A 375 -9.15 -5.70 -4.42
C ASN A 375 -8.60 -6.49 -3.24
N TYR A 376 -7.51 -5.98 -2.69
CA TYR A 376 -6.84 -6.52 -1.51
C TYR A 376 -6.30 -5.40 -0.65
N LEU A 377 -6.02 -5.73 0.61
CA LEU A 377 -5.42 -4.82 1.57
C LEU A 377 -3.90 -4.87 1.48
N SER A 378 -3.26 -3.70 1.51
CA SER A 378 -1.82 -3.58 1.25
C SER A 378 -1.07 -2.73 2.27
N GLY A 379 -1.77 -2.20 3.27
CA GLY A 379 -1.19 -1.28 4.24
C GLY A 379 -2.12 -0.94 5.39
N ILE A 380 -1.60 -0.88 6.61
CA ILE A 380 -2.22 -0.22 7.76
C ILE A 380 -1.23 0.78 8.37
N PHE A 381 -1.73 1.91 8.89
CA PHE A 381 -0.91 2.92 9.55
C PHE A 381 -1.72 3.73 10.57
N ALA A 382 -1.05 4.27 11.59
CA ALA A 382 -1.66 5.27 12.47
C ALA A 382 -1.60 6.66 11.84
N VAL A 383 -2.64 7.45 12.07
CA VAL A 383 -2.77 8.83 11.55
C VAL A 383 -2.21 9.87 12.54
N LYS A 384 -1.91 9.45 13.78
CA LYS A 384 -1.52 10.31 14.89
C LYS A 384 -0.22 9.88 15.54
#